data_AF-A0A935RYB3-F1
#
_entry.id   AF-A0A935RYB3-F1
#
_cell.length_a   1.000
_cell.length_b   1.000
_cell.length_c   1.000
_cell.angle_alpha   90.00
_cell.angle_beta   90.00
_cell.angle_gamma   90.00
#
_symmetry.space_group_name_H-M   'P 1'
#
loop_
_entity.id
_entity.type
_entity.pdbx_description
1 polymer ?
#
loop_
_entity_poly.entity_id
_entity_poly.type
_entity_poly.pdbx_seq_one_letter_code
_entity_poly.pdbx_strand_id
1 'polypeptide(L)' 'MHSHCWYGHQCTWTYTYSRQKAGYPLPYLKQGNKFWPSVARVDSAYGDRNLICICPPIESYMKE' A
#
# COMPACT_ATOMS: atom_id res chain seq x y z
N MET A 1 -11.32 -19.66 -4.80
CA MET A 1 -10.90 -18.31 -4.39
C MET A 1 -10.67 -17.51 -5.65
N HIS A 2 -11.80 -17.10 -6.25
CA HIS A 2 -11.83 -16.43 -7.53
C HIS A 2 -11.34 -15.00 -7.38
N SER A 3 -10.58 -14.58 -8.37
CA SER A 3 -10.16 -13.20 -8.65
C SER A 3 -11.38 -12.29 -8.79
N HIS A 4 -11.93 -11.82 -7.66
CA HIS A 4 -12.77 -10.64 -7.66
C HIS A 4 -11.86 -9.44 -7.83
N CYS A 5 -11.60 -9.12 -9.10
CA CYS A 5 -11.14 -7.81 -9.51
C CYS A 5 -12.28 -6.84 -9.27
N TRP A 6 -12.20 -6.09 -8.17
CA TRP A 6 -13.15 -5.01 -7.94
C TRP A 6 -12.88 -3.91 -8.97
N TYR A 7 -13.94 -3.59 -9.73
CA TYR A 7 -14.06 -2.57 -10.76
C TYR A 7 -12.78 -1.76 -11.06
N GLY A 8 -12.11 -2.08 -12.18
CA GLY A 8 -11.22 -1.16 -12.89
C GLY A 8 -9.72 -1.22 -12.56
N HIS A 9 -9.28 -1.89 -11.48
CA HIS A 9 -7.86 -1.90 -11.10
C HIS A 9 -7.16 -3.22 -11.45
N GLN A 10 -5.93 -3.13 -11.97
CA GLN A 10 -5.15 -4.27 -12.45
C GLN A 10 -4.87 -5.29 -11.33
N CYS A 11 -5.45 -6.47 -11.45
CA CYS A 11 -5.38 -7.53 -10.43
C CYS A 11 -4.07 -8.30 -10.37
N THR A 12 -3.08 -7.91 -11.17
CA THR A 12 -1.86 -8.69 -11.39
C THR A 12 -0.94 -8.58 -10.19
N TRP A 13 -0.80 -9.69 -9.46
CA TRP A 13 0.13 -9.81 -8.36
C TRP A 13 1.44 -10.39 -8.89
N THR A 14 2.45 -9.54 -9.06
CA THR A 14 3.74 -9.90 -9.71
C THR A 14 4.77 -10.46 -8.73
N TYR A 15 4.44 -10.61 -7.45
CA TYR A 15 5.35 -11.14 -6.43
C TYR A 15 5.31 -12.67 -6.36
N THR A 16 6.45 -13.27 -6.00
CA THR A 16 6.62 -14.73 -5.84
C THR A 16 5.92 -15.32 -4.62
N TYR A 17 5.37 -14.49 -3.73
CA TYR A 17 4.61 -14.90 -2.54
C TYR A 17 3.14 -14.52 -2.68
N SER A 18 2.22 -15.16 -1.96
CA SER A 18 0.79 -14.84 -2.06
C SER A 18 0.39 -13.58 -1.27
N ARG A 19 -0.72 -12.94 -1.65
CA ARG A 19 -1.34 -11.84 -0.87
C ARG A 19 -1.64 -12.23 0.58
N GLN A 20 -2.02 -13.49 0.82
CA GLN A 20 -2.23 -14.00 2.18
C GLN A 20 -0.93 -14.00 2.98
N LYS A 21 0.19 -14.44 2.37
CA LYS A 21 1.49 -14.41 3.03
C LYS A 21 1.95 -12.97 3.32
N ALA A 22 1.57 -12.01 2.47
CA ALA A 22 1.84 -10.58 2.69
C ALA A 22 1.02 -9.98 3.84
N GLY A 23 -0.30 -10.19 3.83
CA GLY A 23 -1.22 -9.56 4.78
C GLY A 23 -1.38 -10.30 6.11
N TYR A 24 -1.23 -11.62 6.11
CA TYR A 24 -1.49 -12.49 7.27
C TYR A 24 -0.42 -13.58 7.40
N PRO A 25 0.85 -13.20 7.66
CA PRO A 25 1.95 -14.17 7.77
C PRO A 25 1.80 -15.12 8.96
N LEU A 26 1.09 -14.71 10.02
CA LEU A 26 0.90 -15.47 11.26
C LEU A 26 -0.59 -15.71 11.54
N PRO A 27 -0.98 -16.88 12.09
CA PRO A 27 -2.40 -17.22 12.28
C PRO A 27 -3.18 -16.26 13.17
N TYR A 28 -2.58 -15.75 14.25
CA TYR A 28 -3.26 -14.87 15.20
C TYR A 28 -3.66 -13.52 14.59
N LEU A 29 -2.99 -13.07 13.52
CA LEU A 29 -3.31 -11.81 12.84
C LEU A 29 -4.68 -11.84 12.14
N LYS A 30 -5.29 -13.03 12.00
CA LYS A 30 -6.64 -13.20 11.44
C LYS A 30 -7.77 -13.02 12.46
N GLN A 31 -7.44 -12.90 13.75
CA GLN A 31 -8.41 -12.94 14.86
C GLN A 31 -9.06 -11.58 15.17
N GLY A 32 -8.95 -10.59 14.26
CA GLY A 32 -9.66 -9.31 14.36
C GLY A 32 -8.77 -8.09 14.61
N ASN A 33 -7.55 -8.28 15.13
CA ASN A 33 -6.64 -7.17 15.47
C ASN A 33 -5.66 -6.85 14.34
N LYS A 34 -6.17 -6.68 13.12
CA LYS A 34 -5.32 -6.37 11.96
C LYS A 34 -5.06 -4.87 11.86
N PHE A 35 -3.82 -4.47 12.16
CA PHE A 35 -3.33 -3.14 11.86
C PHE A 35 -2.82 -3.06 10.41
N TRP A 36 -3.28 -2.06 9.66
CA TRP A 36 -2.85 -1.82 8.28
C TRP A 36 -1.84 -0.68 8.24
N PRO A 37 -0.65 -0.89 7.65
CA PRO A 37 0.22 0.21 7.30
C PRO A 37 -0.52 1.16 6.35
N SER A 38 -0.60 2.46 6.70
CA SER A 38 -1.31 3.46 5.89
C SER A 38 -0.60 3.78 4.58
N VAL A 39 0.71 3.54 4.51
CA VAL A 39 1.56 3.80 3.33
C VAL A 39 2.54 2.64 3.10
N ALA A 40 3.08 2.56 1.89
CA ALA A 40 4.17 1.65 1.55
C ALA A 40 5.51 2.14 2.16
N ARG A 41 6.61 1.44 1.83
CA ARG A 41 7.95 1.88 2.25
C ARG A 41 8.26 3.26 1.66
N VAL A 42 8.68 4.19 2.51
CA VAL A 42 9.07 5.56 2.15
C VAL A 42 10.38 5.56 1.35
N ASP A 43 10.45 6.39 0.31
CA ASP A 43 11.70 6.69 -0.41
C ASP A 43 12.43 7.84 0.28
N SER A 44 13.42 7.49 1.10
CA SER A 44 14.22 8.48 1.83
C SER A 44 15.11 9.32 0.91
N ALA A 45 15.71 8.71 -0.12
CA ALA A 45 16.67 9.39 -0.98
C ALA A 45 15.99 10.43 -1.90
N TYR A 46 14.75 10.19 -2.30
CA TYR A 46 13.95 11.20 -2.99
C TYR A 46 13.65 12.39 -2.08
N GLY A 47 13.28 12.13 -0.82
CA GLY A 47 13.01 13.17 0.18
C GLY A 47 14.19 14.10 0.42
N ASP A 48 15.40 13.54 0.54
CA ASP A 48 16.62 14.33 0.75
C ASP A 48 16.98 15.23 -0.44
N ARG A 49 16.62 14.81 -1.66
CA ARG A 49 16.90 15.57 -2.90
C ARG A 49 15.80 16.57 -3.27
N ASN A 50 14.58 16.39 -2.74
CA ASN A 50 13.40 17.18 -3.06
C ASN A 50 12.72 17.66 -1.77
N LEU A 51 13.39 18.57 -1.05
CA LEU A 51 12.94 19.03 0.25
C LEU A 51 11.66 19.87 0.14
N ILE A 52 10.52 19.29 0.54
CA ILE A 52 9.23 19.96 0.67
C ILE A 52 8.82 19.91 2.14
N CYS A 53 8.92 21.04 2.82
CA CYS A 53 8.66 21.18 4.26
C CYS A 53 7.44 22.07 4.58
N ILE A 54 6.62 22.36 3.57
CA ILE A 54 5.33 23.02 3.70
C ILE A 54 4.24 22.09 3.18
N CYS A 55 3.01 22.29 3.64
CA CYS A 55 1.88 21.56 3.09
C CYS A 55 1.67 21.96 1.61
N PRO A 56 1.75 21.00 0.67
CA PRO A 56 1.27 21.20 -0.69
C PRO A 56 -0.22 21.59 -0.73
N PRO A 57 -0.66 22.29 -1.78
CA PRO A 57 -2.07 22.56 -2.00
C PRO A 57 -2.87 21.25 -2.18
N ILE A 58 -4.14 21.23 -1.80
CA ILE A 58 -4.96 19.99 -1.82
C ILE A 58 -5.02 19.38 -3.22
N GLU A 59 -5.04 20.23 -4.25
CA GLU A 59 -5.07 19.87 -5.65
C GLU A 59 -3.90 18.98 -6.07
N SER A 60 -2.74 19.07 -5.39
CA SER A 60 -1.61 18.18 -5.69
C SER A 60 -1.89 16.73 -5.31
N TYR A 61 -2.81 16.47 -4.39
CA TYR A 61 -3.21 15.13 -3.95
C TYR A 61 -4.42 14.57 -4.71
N MET A 62 -5.13 15.42 -5.47
CA MET A 62 -6.34 15.01 -6.20
C MET A 62 -6.03 14.40 -7.57
N LYS A 63 -4.77 14.45 -8.02
CA LYS A 63 -4.30 13.83 -9.27
C LYS A 63 -3.52 12.56 -8.98
N GLU A 64 -4.22 11.50 -8.57
CA GLU A 64 -3.70 10.12 -8.56
C GLU A 64 -4.79 9.12 -8.94
#